data_AF-A0A8J3V9D2-F1
#
_entry.id   AF-A0A8J3V9D2-F1
#
_cell.length_a   1.000
_cell.length_b   1.000
_cell.length_c   1.000
_cell.angle_alpha   90.00
_cell.angle_beta   90.00
_cell.angle_gamma   90.00
#
_symmetry.space_group_name_H-M   'P 1'
#
loop_
_entity.id
_entity.type
_entity.pdbx_description
1 polymer ?
#
loop_
_entity_poly.entity_id
_entity_poly.type
_entity_poly.pdbx_seq_one_letter_code
_entity_poly.pdbx_strand_id
1 'polypeptide(L)'
;MGLPGGSLARNAARDPGVAVMPRSRRHAGMRERRVALVSAVVVVMTLAVLVRLWQLQVVNGPAYARAAAAAHVRTVSLPAAQGGVLAADGRPLAAERHHGALAGPPGDDDGADALRTALEDWYGEALTGQAGQRTVSVDTHGAVTRVLAVRAPRPGHSLITNVDGRVQRLAEQVLSRLERGGGGSVVVLEASTGRVIALAGDVVRPRPGESPVIRGVPAGTAAALGLTAPSGIDLPGERTAAAPLLEDLLDGNLLNPSRTAVVLTGPLQLARACAAVANGGTLFSPRVARALVRVDGRAGGEPGAWTGRVVTPPVAGRIPAATLHLVRDALTGPSAGRGTGGAETGVITEPDWSASFGPKLRFVVVVVISHGDAGGAARELQKAAAAPARTTAGP
;
A
#
# COMPACT_ATOMS: atom_id res chain seq x y z
N MET A 1 -3.29 117.79 43.14
CA MET A 1 -3.77 118.68 44.21
C MET A 1 -3.63 117.94 45.53
N GLY A 2 -2.96 118.52 46.53
CA GLY A 2 -2.82 117.93 47.86
C GLY A 2 -1.37 117.81 48.35
N LEU A 3 -0.88 118.90 48.93
CA LEU A 3 0.45 119.14 49.51
C LEU A 3 0.65 118.43 50.88
N PRO A 4 1.88 118.48 51.45
CA PRO A 4 2.42 117.56 52.46
C PRO A 4 2.36 118.12 53.89
N GLY A 5 2.94 117.39 54.86
CA GLY A 5 3.21 117.94 56.20
C GLY A 5 3.94 116.99 57.16
N GLY A 6 5.28 117.07 57.17
CA GLY A 6 6.15 117.24 58.35
C GLY A 6 6.02 116.44 59.66
N SER A 7 7.07 115.65 59.92
CA SER A 7 8.12 115.89 60.96
C SER A 7 8.10 115.21 62.36
N LEU A 8 9.33 114.77 62.70
CA LEU A 8 10.03 114.70 64.01
C LEU A 8 10.09 113.40 64.85
N ALA A 9 11.21 112.71 64.67
CA ALA A 9 12.28 112.41 65.64
C ALA A 9 12.05 111.49 66.87
N ARG A 10 12.83 110.40 66.97
CA ARG A 10 13.99 110.26 67.89
C ARG A 10 14.69 108.88 67.81
N ASN A 11 16.01 108.92 68.05
CA ASN A 11 17.03 107.86 68.07
C ASN A 11 16.88 106.81 69.20
N ALA A 12 17.35 105.57 68.97
CA ALA A 12 18.48 104.96 69.72
C ALA A 12 18.78 103.46 69.36
N ALA A 13 20.06 103.19 69.09
CA ALA A 13 20.92 102.07 69.53
C ALA A 13 20.90 100.63 68.91
N ARG A 14 22.10 100.29 68.36
CA ARG A 14 22.97 99.07 68.50
C ARG A 14 22.68 97.70 67.79
N ASP A 15 23.56 97.42 66.81
CA ASP A 15 24.42 96.20 66.62
C ASP A 15 23.82 94.81 66.19
N PRO A 16 24.62 93.83 65.68
CA PRO A 16 25.09 93.69 64.28
C PRO A 16 24.83 92.27 63.68
N GLY A 17 25.11 92.02 62.39
CA GLY A 17 25.19 90.62 61.90
C GLY A 17 25.07 90.33 60.39
N VAL A 18 26.17 89.78 59.86
CA VAL A 18 26.31 88.89 58.68
C VAL A 18 26.15 89.49 57.27
N ALA A 19 27.31 89.61 56.63
CA ALA A 19 27.49 89.87 55.21
C ALA A 19 26.87 88.78 54.32
N VAL A 20 26.03 89.19 53.37
CA VAL A 20 25.58 88.34 52.26
C VAL A 20 26.55 88.52 51.10
N MET A 21 27.34 87.48 50.80
CA MET A 21 28.12 87.39 49.56
C MET A 21 27.16 87.26 48.36
N PRO A 22 27.25 88.11 47.33
CA PRO A 22 26.70 87.77 46.02
C PRO A 22 27.67 86.83 45.30
N ARG A 23 27.31 85.54 45.18
CA ARG A 23 27.99 84.61 44.29
C ARG A 23 27.90 85.13 42.85
N SER A 24 29.05 85.45 42.27
CA SER A 24 29.19 85.91 40.89
C SER A 24 28.62 84.88 39.91
N ARG A 25 27.55 85.24 39.21
CA ARG A 25 27.08 84.56 37.99
C ARG A 25 28.07 84.82 36.85
N ARG A 26 29.17 84.08 36.80
CA ARG A 26 30.10 84.13 35.65
C ARG A 26 30.54 82.74 35.20
N HIS A 27 29.61 81.81 34.91
CA HIS A 27 29.93 80.61 34.11
C HIS A 27 28.79 80.11 33.19
N ALA A 28 27.71 80.86 32.99
CA ALA A 28 26.55 80.39 32.22
C ALA A 28 26.81 80.24 30.71
N GLY A 29 27.52 81.19 30.08
CA GLY A 29 27.61 81.24 28.61
C GLY A 29 28.44 80.14 27.93
N MET A 30 29.41 79.51 28.62
CA MET A 30 30.22 78.43 28.02
C MET A 30 29.56 77.06 28.08
N ARG A 31 28.77 76.76 29.12
CA ARG A 31 28.01 75.50 29.23
C ARG A 31 26.81 75.50 28.29
N GLU A 32 26.10 76.62 28.16
CA GLU A 32 24.98 76.78 27.22
C GLU A 32 25.40 76.59 25.76
N ARG A 33 26.55 77.18 25.36
CA ARG A 33 27.10 76.99 24.01
C ARG A 33 27.56 75.56 23.74
N ARG A 34 28.12 74.87 24.74
CA ARG A 34 28.52 73.45 24.63
C ARG A 34 27.31 72.52 24.55
N VAL A 35 26.28 72.75 25.37
CA VAL A 35 25.03 71.99 25.32
C VAL A 35 24.29 72.25 24.02
N ALA A 36 24.26 73.49 23.53
CA ALA A 36 23.69 73.82 22.23
C ALA A 36 24.45 73.13 21.08
N LEU A 37 25.78 73.07 21.15
CA LEU A 37 26.60 72.37 20.14
C LEU A 37 26.34 70.87 20.14
N VAL A 38 26.30 70.23 21.31
CA VAL A 38 25.97 68.80 21.43
C VAL A 38 24.55 68.52 20.96
N SER A 39 23.59 69.37 21.32
CA SER A 39 22.19 69.24 20.90
C SER A 39 22.06 69.36 19.39
N ALA A 40 22.78 70.31 18.77
CA ALA A 40 22.81 70.46 17.32
C ALA A 40 23.39 69.22 16.63
N VAL A 41 24.47 68.64 17.17
CA VAL A 41 25.05 67.39 16.66
C VAL A 41 24.06 66.23 16.77
N VAL A 42 23.36 66.09 17.89
CA VAL A 42 22.35 65.04 18.09
C VAL A 42 21.17 65.21 17.13
N VAL A 43 20.69 66.44 16.93
CA VAL A 43 19.61 66.74 15.97
C VAL A 43 20.04 66.40 14.54
N VAL A 44 21.27 66.76 14.15
CA VAL A 44 21.82 66.43 12.82
C VAL A 44 21.96 64.92 12.65
N MET A 45 22.47 64.18 13.64
CA MET A 45 22.53 62.71 13.58
C MET A 45 21.14 62.08 13.49
N THR A 46 20.17 62.60 14.24
CA THR A 46 18.78 62.11 14.23
C THR A 46 18.13 62.33 12.87
N LEU A 47 18.30 63.53 12.29
CA LEU A 47 17.85 63.83 10.93
C LEU A 47 18.54 62.95 9.90
N ALA A 48 19.84 62.69 10.03
CA ALA A 48 20.56 61.78 9.14
C ALA A 48 20.01 60.35 9.20
N VAL A 49 19.65 59.86 10.40
CA VAL A 49 18.99 58.55 10.56
C VAL A 49 17.58 58.57 9.96
N LEU A 50 16.79 59.62 10.18
CA LEU A 50 15.44 59.75 9.61
C LEU A 50 15.47 59.80 8.08
N VAL A 51 16.41 60.55 7.49
CA VAL A 51 16.63 60.61 6.05
C VAL A 51 17.07 59.24 5.51
N ARG A 52 17.95 58.53 6.24
CA ARG A 52 18.36 57.18 5.86
C ARG A 52 17.20 56.19 5.94
N LEU A 53 16.34 56.31 6.94
CA LEU A 53 15.14 55.48 7.10
C LEU A 53 14.12 55.77 5.99
N TRP A 54 13.87 57.04 5.68
CA TRP A 54 13.02 57.46 4.56
C TRP A 54 13.58 56.94 3.23
N GLN A 55 14.89 56.99 3.03
CA GLN A 55 15.54 56.41 1.85
C GLN A 55 15.34 54.89 1.75
N LEU A 56 15.35 54.17 2.87
CA LEU A 56 15.11 52.72 2.90
C LEU A 56 13.62 52.37 2.70
N GLN A 57 12.70 53.14 3.29
CA GLN A 57 11.26 52.83 3.33
C GLN A 57 10.48 53.41 2.14
N VAL A 58 10.80 54.62 1.68
CA VAL A 58 10.04 55.33 0.64
C VAL A 58 10.72 55.20 -0.71
N VAL A 59 12.03 55.45 -0.79
CA VAL A 59 12.76 55.44 -2.07
C VAL A 59 13.08 54.01 -2.52
N ASN A 60 13.63 53.20 -1.62
CA ASN A 60 13.95 51.79 -1.91
C ASN A 60 12.88 50.81 -1.42
N GLY A 61 11.78 51.30 -0.84
CA GLY A 61 10.67 50.48 -0.36
C GLY A 61 10.16 49.48 -1.40
N PRO A 62 9.90 49.91 -2.66
CA PRO A 62 9.48 49.00 -3.71
C PRO A 62 10.54 47.98 -4.11
N ALA A 63 11.83 48.33 -4.02
CA ALA A 63 12.94 47.44 -4.37
C ALA A 63 13.17 46.35 -3.30
N TYR A 64 13.12 46.72 -2.01
CA TYR A 64 13.22 45.76 -0.91
C TYR A 64 11.94 44.94 -0.73
N ALA A 65 10.76 45.52 -0.96
CA ALA A 65 9.49 44.78 -1.00
C ALA A 65 9.46 43.80 -2.18
N ARG A 66 9.97 44.17 -3.37
CA ARG A 66 10.13 43.24 -4.50
C ARG A 66 11.18 42.18 -4.21
N ALA A 67 12.30 42.50 -3.55
CA ALA A 67 13.31 41.51 -3.19
C ALA A 67 12.80 40.49 -2.16
N ALA A 68 11.99 40.92 -1.19
CA ALA A 68 11.33 40.04 -0.22
C ALA A 68 10.16 39.26 -0.82
N ALA A 69 9.41 39.86 -1.77
CA ALA A 69 8.34 39.19 -2.51
C ALA A 69 8.86 38.25 -3.61
N ALA A 70 10.09 38.45 -4.10
CA ALA A 70 10.64 37.68 -5.22
C ALA A 70 11.14 36.30 -4.82
N ALA A 71 11.46 36.07 -3.55
CA ALA A 71 11.96 34.79 -3.07
C ALA A 71 10.82 33.98 -2.44
N HIS A 72 10.02 33.31 -3.27
CA HIS A 72 9.00 32.39 -2.76
C HIS A 72 9.62 31.02 -2.49
N VAL A 73 9.43 30.52 -1.27
CA VAL A 73 9.80 29.15 -0.91
C VAL A 73 8.75 28.19 -1.45
N ARG A 74 9.13 27.31 -2.37
CA ARG A 74 8.29 26.21 -2.86
C ARG A 74 8.86 24.88 -2.41
N THR A 75 8.01 24.05 -1.83
CA THR A 75 8.33 22.65 -1.55
C THR A 75 7.92 21.82 -2.75
N VAL A 76 8.88 21.22 -3.44
CA VAL A 76 8.64 20.28 -4.52
C VAL A 76 8.70 18.87 -3.94
N SER A 77 7.71 18.03 -4.22
CA SER A 77 7.73 16.62 -3.85
C SER A 77 8.73 15.88 -4.73
N LEU A 78 9.66 15.13 -4.12
CA LEU A 78 10.51 14.20 -4.84
C LEU A 78 9.79 12.83 -4.82
N PRO A 79 9.33 12.31 -5.97
CA PRO A 79 8.65 11.02 -6.00
C PRO A 79 9.56 9.92 -5.47
N ALA A 80 9.00 9.01 -4.68
CA ALA A 80 9.70 7.82 -4.24
C ALA A 80 9.56 6.71 -5.30
N ALA A 81 10.62 5.93 -5.51
CA ALA A 81 10.54 4.74 -6.33
C ALA A 81 9.54 3.75 -5.71
N GLN A 82 8.56 3.32 -6.50
CA GLN A 82 7.63 2.26 -6.14
C GLN A 82 8.31 0.90 -6.30
N GLY A 83 8.07 -0.04 -5.39
CA GLY A 83 8.58 -1.39 -5.53
C GLY A 83 7.72 -2.21 -6.50
N GLY A 84 8.36 -3.09 -7.28
CA GLY A 84 7.67 -3.99 -8.21
C GLY A 84 7.15 -5.28 -7.57
N VAL A 85 6.23 -5.95 -8.28
CA VAL A 85 5.72 -7.30 -7.95
C VAL A 85 6.48 -8.35 -8.76
N LEU A 86 7.15 -9.26 -8.05
CA LEU A 86 8.03 -10.28 -8.63
C LEU A 86 7.46 -11.69 -8.38
N ALA A 87 7.65 -12.57 -9.35
CA ALA A 87 7.41 -14.01 -9.25
C ALA A 87 8.40 -14.67 -8.26
N ALA A 88 8.18 -15.94 -7.94
CA ALA A 88 9.02 -16.68 -6.99
C ALA A 88 10.49 -16.84 -7.44
N ASP A 89 10.76 -16.70 -8.74
CA ASP A 89 12.10 -16.71 -9.36
C ASP A 89 12.76 -15.31 -9.39
N GLY A 90 12.07 -14.27 -8.92
CA GLY A 90 12.55 -12.89 -8.89
C GLY A 90 12.32 -12.10 -10.18
N ARG A 91 11.70 -12.70 -11.22
CA ARG A 91 11.33 -11.97 -12.43
C ARG A 91 10.04 -11.17 -12.21
N PRO A 92 9.82 -10.04 -12.93
CA PRO A 92 8.53 -9.36 -12.91
C PRO A 92 7.39 -10.31 -13.28
N LEU A 93 6.30 -10.28 -12.51
CA LEU A 93 5.15 -11.17 -12.75
C LEU A 93 4.45 -10.85 -14.08
N ALA A 94 4.46 -9.57 -14.47
CA ALA A 94 4.02 -9.08 -15.77
C ALA A 94 4.92 -7.92 -16.22
N ALA A 95 4.86 -7.57 -17.52
CA ALA A 95 5.70 -6.51 -18.08
C ALA A 95 5.44 -5.17 -17.39
N GLU A 96 6.50 -4.49 -16.96
CA GLU A 96 6.40 -3.15 -16.39
C GLU A 96 5.98 -2.18 -17.50
N ARG A 97 4.72 -1.73 -17.47
CA ARG A 97 4.23 -0.71 -18.43
C ARG A 97 4.85 0.63 -18.03
N HIS A 98 6.04 0.93 -18.55
CA HIS A 98 6.61 2.26 -18.41
C HIS A 98 5.66 3.30 -19.02
N HIS A 99 5.31 4.30 -18.22
CA HIS A 99 4.58 5.50 -18.63
C HIS A 99 5.31 6.16 -19.82
N GLY A 100 4.94 5.80 -21.05
CA GLY A 100 5.58 6.30 -22.28
C GLY A 100 5.70 5.29 -23.43
N ALA A 101 5.51 3.99 -23.21
CA ALA A 101 5.46 3.01 -24.29
C ALA A 101 4.04 3.01 -24.92
N LEU A 102 3.95 3.26 -26.24
CA LEU A 102 2.71 3.08 -26.99
C LEU A 102 2.18 1.66 -26.72
N ALA A 103 0.94 1.59 -26.24
CA ALA A 103 0.23 0.34 -26.04
C ALA A 103 0.23 -0.46 -27.35
N GLY A 104 0.84 -1.65 -27.32
CA GLY A 104 0.57 -2.67 -28.33
C GLY A 104 -0.91 -3.07 -28.28
N PRO A 105 -1.45 -3.65 -29.36
CA PRO A 105 -2.84 -4.11 -29.37
C PRO A 105 -3.08 -5.07 -28.19
N PRO A 106 -4.21 -4.94 -27.47
CA PRO A 106 -4.53 -5.85 -26.38
C PRO A 106 -4.81 -7.23 -26.97
N GLY A 107 -3.95 -8.17 -26.66
CA GLY A 107 -4.08 -9.56 -27.08
C GLY A 107 -3.16 -10.43 -26.24
N ASP A 108 -3.77 -11.32 -25.45
CA ASP A 108 -3.21 -12.54 -24.86
C ASP A 108 -2.44 -12.47 -23.50
N ASP A 109 -2.22 -11.30 -22.89
CA ASP A 109 -1.41 -11.16 -21.65
C ASP A 109 -2.20 -10.84 -20.35
N ASP A 110 -3.53 -10.98 -20.35
CA ASP A 110 -4.38 -10.34 -19.33
C ASP A 110 -4.35 -10.97 -17.91
N GLY A 111 -3.99 -12.25 -17.78
CA GLY A 111 -4.09 -12.99 -16.52
C GLY A 111 -3.08 -12.56 -15.45
N ALA A 112 -1.79 -12.64 -15.78
CA ALA A 112 -0.71 -12.24 -14.89
C ALA A 112 -0.73 -10.73 -14.58
N ASP A 113 -1.15 -9.91 -15.55
CA ASP A 113 -1.31 -8.47 -15.38
C ASP A 113 -2.47 -8.13 -14.42
N ALA A 114 -3.60 -8.85 -14.53
CA ALA A 114 -4.71 -8.71 -13.59
C ALA A 114 -4.31 -9.13 -12.17
N LEU A 115 -3.57 -10.24 -12.02
CA LEU A 115 -3.07 -10.68 -10.72
C LEU A 115 -2.09 -9.67 -10.12
N ARG A 116 -1.15 -9.14 -10.92
CA ARG A 116 -0.24 -8.07 -10.49
C ARG A 116 -1.01 -6.85 -10.01
N THR A 117 -1.98 -6.39 -10.77
CA THR A 117 -2.79 -5.21 -10.44
C THR A 117 -3.57 -5.41 -9.14
N ALA A 118 -4.15 -6.59 -8.94
CA ALA A 118 -4.86 -6.93 -7.70
C ALA A 118 -3.94 -6.97 -6.47
N LEU A 119 -2.69 -7.42 -6.64
CA LEU A 119 -1.67 -7.37 -5.58
C LEU A 119 -1.18 -5.94 -5.31
N GLU A 120 -1.08 -5.11 -6.34
CA GLU A 120 -0.75 -3.69 -6.20
C GLU A 120 -1.82 -2.92 -5.43
N ASP A 121 -3.10 -3.27 -5.63
CA ASP A 121 -4.20 -2.73 -4.85
C ASP A 121 -4.14 -3.19 -3.39
N TRP A 122 -3.94 -4.49 -3.14
CA TRP A 122 -3.90 -5.04 -1.78
C TRP A 122 -2.68 -4.60 -0.96
N TYR A 123 -1.49 -4.59 -1.58
CA TYR A 123 -0.21 -4.25 -0.92
C TYR A 123 0.24 -2.82 -1.22
N GLY A 124 -0.60 -1.97 -1.83
CA GLY A 124 -0.24 -0.65 -2.32
C GLY A 124 0.46 0.23 -1.29
N GLU A 125 0.03 0.22 -0.03
CA GLU A 125 0.69 0.97 1.04
C GLU A 125 2.14 0.53 1.29
N ALA A 126 2.43 -0.77 1.17
CA ALA A 126 3.79 -1.30 1.35
C ALA A 126 4.67 -1.06 0.12
N LEU A 127 4.07 -1.09 -1.07
CA LEU A 127 4.72 -0.87 -2.36
C LEU A 127 5.03 0.61 -2.60
N THR A 128 4.19 1.50 -2.07
CA THR A 128 4.38 2.95 -2.16
C THR A 128 5.50 3.38 -1.22
N GLY A 129 6.50 4.04 -1.78
CA GLY A 129 7.57 4.65 -1.00
C GLY A 129 7.10 5.93 -0.29
N GLN A 130 7.92 6.46 0.61
CA GLN A 130 7.68 7.76 1.22
C GLN A 130 8.32 8.85 0.36
N ALA A 131 7.49 9.73 -0.20
CA ALA A 131 7.97 10.86 -1.00
C ALA A 131 8.95 11.74 -0.21
N GLY A 132 10.02 12.14 -0.89
CA GLY A 132 10.96 13.12 -0.38
C GLY A 132 10.43 14.54 -0.57
N GLN A 133 11.12 15.51 0.00
CA GLN A 133 10.80 16.92 -0.19
C GLN A 133 12.05 17.68 -0.57
N ARG A 134 11.97 18.50 -1.62
CA ARG A 134 13.00 19.44 -2.00
C ARG A 134 12.44 20.84 -1.87
N THR A 135 12.88 21.55 -0.85
CA THR A 135 12.53 22.95 -0.64
C THR A 135 13.43 23.82 -1.50
N VAL A 136 12.85 24.54 -2.45
CA VAL A 136 13.56 25.44 -3.36
C VAL A 136 13.07 26.87 -3.17
N SER A 137 14.00 27.82 -3.17
CA SER A 137 13.69 29.23 -3.41
C SER A 137 13.51 29.43 -4.91
N VAL A 138 12.40 30.04 -5.29
CA VAL A 138 12.05 30.32 -6.69
C VAL A 138 12.01 31.83 -6.87
N ASP A 139 12.49 32.31 -8.01
CA ASP A 139 12.39 33.71 -8.40
C ASP A 139 11.00 34.07 -8.96
N THR A 140 10.80 35.34 -9.33
CA THR A 140 9.54 35.84 -9.90
C THR A 140 9.15 35.24 -11.25
N HIS A 141 10.08 34.60 -11.95
CA HIS A 141 9.84 33.96 -13.25
C HIS A 141 9.61 32.44 -13.11
N GLY A 142 9.59 31.92 -11.88
CA GLY A 142 9.39 30.50 -11.63
C GLY A 142 10.67 29.67 -11.71
N ALA A 143 11.85 30.29 -11.90
CA ALA A 143 13.11 29.57 -11.98
C ALA A 143 13.69 29.31 -10.57
N VAL A 144 14.23 28.10 -10.39
CA VAL A 144 14.82 27.66 -9.12
C VAL A 144 16.14 28.38 -8.89
N THR A 145 16.18 29.28 -7.91
CA THR A 145 17.36 30.09 -7.59
C THR A 145 18.28 29.37 -6.60
N ARG A 146 17.71 28.63 -5.63
CA ARG A 146 18.48 27.96 -4.57
C ARG A 146 17.72 26.79 -3.95
N VAL A 147 18.42 25.69 -3.64
CA VAL A 147 17.87 24.60 -2.82
C VAL A 147 18.13 24.92 -1.34
N LEU A 148 17.07 24.95 -0.53
CA LEU A 148 17.11 25.30 0.89
C LEU A 148 17.20 24.05 1.78
N ALA A 149 16.50 22.97 1.40
CA ALA A 149 16.52 21.69 2.12
C ALA A 149 16.13 20.53 1.20
N VAL A 150 16.71 19.36 1.44
CA VAL A 150 16.33 18.11 0.77
C VAL A 150 16.11 17.03 1.82
N ARG A 151 14.90 16.49 1.88
CA ARG A 151 14.59 15.22 2.52
C ARG A 151 14.52 14.17 1.43
N ALA A 152 15.45 13.21 1.44
CA ALA A 152 15.47 12.15 0.43
C ALA A 152 14.20 11.29 0.48
N PRO A 153 13.65 10.88 -0.68
CA PRO A 153 12.56 9.90 -0.72
C PRO A 153 13.05 8.55 -0.20
N ARG A 154 12.14 7.79 0.43
CA ARG A 154 12.39 6.39 0.80
C ARG A 154 11.67 5.48 -0.19
N PRO A 155 12.36 4.61 -0.93
CA PRO A 155 11.72 3.65 -1.83
C PRO A 155 10.71 2.75 -1.10
N GLY A 156 9.69 2.32 -1.81
CA GLY A 156 8.75 1.31 -1.33
C GLY A 156 9.36 -0.09 -1.30
N HIS A 157 8.63 -1.05 -0.74
CA HIS A 157 9.04 -2.45 -0.77
C HIS A 157 8.67 -3.10 -2.10
N SER A 158 9.50 -4.00 -2.60
CA SER A 158 9.13 -4.96 -3.64
C SER A 158 8.39 -6.14 -3.02
N LEU A 159 7.34 -6.60 -3.70
CA LEU A 159 6.59 -7.79 -3.30
C LEU A 159 7.13 -9.01 -4.05
N ILE A 160 7.69 -9.96 -3.32
CA ILE A 160 7.99 -11.30 -3.84
C ILE A 160 6.77 -12.17 -3.64
N THR A 161 6.31 -12.85 -4.69
CA THR A 161 5.18 -13.77 -4.65
C THR A 161 5.64 -15.24 -4.52
N ASN A 162 4.70 -16.13 -4.20
CA ASN A 162 4.88 -17.58 -4.22
C ASN A 162 4.65 -18.17 -5.63
N VAL A 163 4.27 -17.33 -6.61
CA VAL A 163 3.86 -17.75 -7.94
C VAL A 163 5.06 -18.26 -8.74
N ASP A 164 4.99 -19.50 -9.23
CA ASP A 164 5.96 -20.02 -10.20
C ASP A 164 5.52 -19.55 -11.59
N GLY A 165 6.29 -18.64 -12.20
CA GLY A 165 5.97 -18.08 -13.51
C GLY A 165 5.84 -19.12 -14.63
N ARG A 166 6.50 -20.28 -14.52
CA ARG A 166 6.34 -21.38 -15.49
C ARG A 166 4.99 -22.08 -15.34
N VAL A 167 4.55 -22.31 -14.11
CA VAL A 167 3.24 -22.93 -13.83
C VAL A 167 2.12 -21.94 -14.15
N GLN A 168 2.31 -20.65 -13.83
CA GLN A 168 1.36 -19.59 -14.16
C GLN A 168 1.11 -19.48 -15.67
N ARG A 169 2.18 -19.38 -16.48
CA ARG A 169 2.04 -19.34 -17.95
C ARG A 169 1.38 -20.58 -18.51
N LEU A 170 1.68 -21.76 -17.96
CA LEU A 170 1.02 -22.98 -18.38
C LEU A 170 -0.48 -22.97 -18.03
N ALA A 171 -0.85 -22.48 -16.85
CA ALA A 171 -2.25 -22.34 -16.43
C ALA A 171 -3.03 -21.42 -17.38
N GLU A 172 -2.44 -20.28 -17.75
CA GLU A 172 -3.01 -19.36 -18.73
C GLU A 172 -3.13 -19.99 -20.12
N GLN A 173 -2.08 -20.68 -20.60
CA GLN A 173 -2.12 -21.39 -21.88
C GLN A 173 -3.18 -22.50 -21.93
N VAL A 174 -3.38 -23.20 -20.83
CA VAL A 174 -4.42 -24.22 -20.69
C VAL A 174 -5.80 -23.57 -20.79
N LEU A 175 -6.04 -22.48 -20.06
CA LEU A 175 -7.33 -21.76 -20.12
C LEU A 175 -7.59 -21.18 -21.52
N SER A 176 -6.61 -20.51 -22.13
CA SER A 176 -6.78 -19.94 -23.48
C SER A 176 -7.07 -20.99 -24.55
N ARG A 177 -6.62 -22.24 -24.37
CA ARG A 177 -6.95 -23.36 -25.28
C ARG A 177 -8.36 -23.89 -25.08
N LEU A 178 -8.83 -23.93 -23.83
CA LEU A 178 -10.09 -24.58 -23.46
C LEU A 178 -11.28 -23.62 -23.52
N GLU A 179 -11.06 -22.33 -23.26
CA GLU A 179 -12.12 -21.33 -23.09
C GLU A 179 -11.98 -20.19 -24.10
N ARG A 180 -12.57 -20.40 -25.28
CA ARG A 180 -12.70 -19.37 -26.34
C ARG A 180 -13.75 -18.33 -25.95
N GLY A 181 -13.39 -17.47 -24.99
CA GLY A 181 -14.29 -16.50 -24.37
C GLY A 181 -13.84 -16.00 -23.00
N GLY A 182 -12.71 -16.52 -22.49
CA GLY A 182 -12.09 -16.07 -21.25
C GLY A 182 -12.86 -16.42 -19.99
N GLY A 183 -13.72 -17.45 -20.02
CA GLY A 183 -14.32 -18.05 -18.84
C GLY A 183 -13.39 -19.09 -18.21
N GLY A 184 -13.60 -19.44 -16.95
CA GLY A 184 -12.87 -20.53 -16.29
C GLY A 184 -11.78 -20.08 -15.32
N SER A 185 -11.24 -21.05 -14.59
CA SER A 185 -10.38 -20.83 -13.43
C SER A 185 -9.41 -21.97 -13.22
N VAL A 186 -8.15 -21.63 -12.97
CA VAL A 186 -7.11 -22.57 -12.55
C VAL A 186 -6.52 -22.09 -11.22
N VAL A 187 -6.47 -22.98 -10.24
CA VAL A 187 -5.89 -22.73 -8.92
C VAL A 187 -4.87 -23.82 -8.61
N VAL A 188 -3.64 -23.42 -8.30
CA VAL A 188 -2.59 -24.34 -7.86
C VAL A 188 -2.06 -23.89 -6.49
N LEU A 189 -2.22 -24.73 -5.48
CA LEU A 189 -1.79 -24.46 -4.10
C LEU A 189 -0.75 -25.48 -3.64
N GLU A 190 0.22 -25.06 -2.83
CA GLU A 190 1.01 -25.98 -2.00
C GLU A 190 0.16 -26.42 -0.79
N ALA A 191 -0.17 -27.72 -0.71
CA ALA A 191 -1.15 -28.23 0.24
C ALA A 191 -0.75 -28.00 1.70
N SER A 192 0.54 -28.21 2.00
CA SER A 192 1.08 -28.19 3.37
C SER A 192 1.24 -26.79 3.96
N THR A 193 1.21 -25.74 3.12
CA THR A 193 1.50 -24.36 3.55
C THR A 193 0.41 -23.37 3.17
N GLY A 194 -0.46 -23.68 2.19
CA GLY A 194 -1.42 -22.73 1.66
C GLY A 194 -0.80 -21.65 0.75
N ARG A 195 0.43 -21.84 0.28
CA ARG A 195 1.03 -20.92 -0.71
C ARG A 195 0.36 -21.09 -2.07
N VAL A 196 0.06 -19.97 -2.73
CA VAL A 196 -0.46 -19.96 -4.10
C VAL A 196 0.70 -20.05 -5.08
N ILE A 197 0.72 -21.09 -5.91
CA ILE A 197 1.77 -21.36 -6.90
C ILE A 197 1.38 -20.85 -8.29
N ALA A 198 0.09 -20.92 -8.62
CA ALA A 198 -0.49 -20.34 -9.82
C ALA A 198 -1.97 -20.04 -9.59
N LEU A 199 -2.46 -18.96 -10.21
CA LEU A 199 -3.84 -18.50 -10.13
C LEU A 199 -4.18 -17.79 -11.45
N ALA A 200 -5.04 -18.40 -12.27
CA ALA A 200 -5.36 -17.89 -13.60
C ALA A 200 -6.87 -17.95 -13.89
N GLY A 201 -7.38 -16.97 -14.62
CA GLY A 201 -8.82 -16.81 -14.90
C GLY A 201 -9.61 -16.15 -13.76
N ASP A 202 -10.92 -16.34 -13.77
CA ASP A 202 -11.87 -15.67 -12.87
C ASP A 202 -11.95 -16.32 -11.47
N VAL A 203 -10.80 -16.51 -10.81
CA VAL A 203 -10.69 -17.31 -9.58
C VAL A 203 -11.31 -16.64 -8.35
N VAL A 204 -11.02 -15.35 -8.16
CA VAL A 204 -11.45 -14.57 -6.98
C VAL A 204 -12.91 -14.13 -7.11
N ARG A 205 -13.35 -13.89 -8.34
CA ARG A 205 -14.71 -13.46 -8.69
C ARG A 205 -15.21 -14.24 -9.91
N PRO A 206 -15.56 -15.53 -9.74
CA PRO A 206 -16.04 -16.36 -10.85
C PRO A 206 -17.32 -15.79 -11.45
N ARG A 207 -17.49 -15.92 -12.76
CA ARG A 207 -18.72 -15.49 -13.43
C ARG A 207 -19.92 -16.34 -12.95
N PRO A 208 -21.15 -15.84 -13.07
CA PRO A 208 -22.33 -16.68 -12.90
C PRO A 208 -22.22 -17.90 -13.83
N GLY A 209 -22.48 -19.11 -13.31
CA GLY A 209 -22.35 -20.36 -14.06
C GLY A 209 -20.94 -20.98 -14.07
N GLU A 210 -19.90 -20.30 -13.59
CA GLU A 210 -18.51 -20.81 -13.54
C GLU A 210 -18.08 -21.24 -12.12
N SER A 211 -19.04 -21.38 -11.21
CA SER A 211 -18.78 -21.83 -9.85
C SER A 211 -19.02 -23.34 -9.75
N PRO A 212 -18.06 -24.14 -9.26
CA PRO A 212 -18.26 -25.58 -9.09
C PRO A 212 -19.41 -25.87 -8.13
N VAL A 213 -20.17 -26.91 -8.48
CA VAL A 213 -21.29 -27.43 -7.68
C VAL A 213 -20.83 -28.72 -7.00
N ILE A 214 -20.92 -28.75 -5.66
CA ILE A 214 -20.64 -29.96 -4.88
C ILE A 214 -21.96 -30.48 -4.31
N ARG A 215 -22.26 -31.75 -4.56
CA ARG A 215 -23.45 -32.43 -4.02
C ARG A 215 -23.03 -33.39 -2.92
N GLY A 216 -23.97 -33.70 -2.02
CA GLY A 216 -23.73 -34.77 -1.04
C GLY A 216 -23.00 -34.33 0.24
N VAL A 217 -22.65 -33.05 0.39
CA VAL A 217 -21.94 -32.55 1.58
C VAL A 217 -22.97 -31.98 2.57
N PRO A 218 -22.98 -32.43 3.84
CA PRO A 218 -23.83 -31.83 4.87
C PRO A 218 -23.47 -30.35 5.08
N ALA A 219 -24.47 -29.48 5.29
CA ALA A 219 -24.25 -28.03 5.40
C ALA A 219 -23.21 -27.63 6.47
N GLY A 220 -23.22 -28.30 7.63
CA GLY A 220 -22.22 -28.06 8.68
C GLY A 220 -20.79 -28.45 8.26
N THR A 221 -20.66 -29.49 7.43
CA THR A 221 -19.36 -29.91 6.87
C THR A 221 -18.89 -28.92 5.81
N ALA A 222 -19.79 -28.42 4.96
CA ALA A 222 -19.46 -27.40 3.97
C ALA A 222 -18.95 -26.09 4.62
N ALA A 223 -19.57 -25.67 5.72
CA ALA A 223 -19.11 -24.53 6.50
C ALA A 223 -17.74 -24.80 7.15
N ALA A 224 -17.54 -25.98 7.75
CA ALA A 224 -16.26 -26.37 8.36
C ALA A 224 -15.10 -26.45 7.34
N LEU A 225 -15.40 -26.77 6.08
CA LEU A 225 -14.44 -26.76 4.97
C LEU A 225 -14.13 -25.36 4.45
N GLY A 226 -14.84 -24.34 4.91
CA GLY A 226 -14.72 -22.98 4.40
C GLY A 226 -15.23 -22.82 2.97
N LEU A 227 -16.19 -23.66 2.54
CA LEU A 227 -16.79 -23.58 1.20
C LEU A 227 -17.85 -22.48 1.09
N THR A 228 -18.33 -21.98 2.23
CA THR A 228 -19.41 -20.98 2.33
C THR A 228 -18.94 -19.61 2.81
N ALA A 229 -17.63 -19.41 2.90
CA ALA A 229 -17.00 -18.18 3.40
C ALA A 229 -15.76 -17.85 2.58
N PRO A 230 -15.34 -16.57 2.52
CA PRO A 230 -14.10 -16.19 1.85
C PRO A 230 -12.89 -17.00 2.36
N SER A 231 -11.99 -17.33 1.44
CA SER A 231 -10.72 -18.02 1.72
C SER A 231 -9.79 -17.18 2.59
N GLY A 232 -9.94 -15.86 2.54
CA GLY A 232 -9.06 -14.89 3.19
C GLY A 232 -7.75 -14.73 2.44
N ILE A 233 -7.73 -14.96 1.13
CA ILE A 233 -6.61 -14.66 0.24
C ILE A 233 -6.25 -13.17 0.31
N ASP A 234 -4.98 -12.87 0.07
CA ASP A 234 -4.44 -11.51 -0.02
C ASP A 234 -4.72 -10.86 -1.38
N LEU A 235 -5.97 -10.94 -1.83
CA LEU A 235 -6.48 -10.29 -3.04
C LEU A 235 -7.84 -9.64 -2.73
N PRO A 236 -8.14 -8.46 -3.32
CA PRO A 236 -9.34 -7.71 -3.02
C PRO A 236 -10.60 -8.36 -3.61
N GLY A 237 -11.68 -8.34 -2.84
CA GLY A 237 -13.04 -8.60 -3.32
C GLY A 237 -13.32 -10.05 -3.72
N GLU A 238 -12.85 -11.03 -2.94
CA GLU A 238 -13.24 -12.43 -3.09
C GLU A 238 -14.75 -12.60 -2.93
N ARG A 239 -15.39 -13.26 -3.89
CA ARG A 239 -16.82 -13.54 -3.82
C ARG A 239 -17.09 -14.64 -2.80
N THR A 240 -18.01 -14.38 -1.88
CA THR A 240 -18.53 -15.42 -1.00
C THR A 240 -19.44 -16.34 -1.81
N ALA A 241 -19.28 -17.65 -1.63
CA ALA A 241 -20.22 -18.65 -2.11
C ALA A 241 -21.67 -18.28 -1.76
N ALA A 242 -22.62 -18.61 -2.65
CA ALA A 242 -24.03 -18.56 -2.28
C ALA A 242 -24.25 -19.53 -1.10
N ALA A 243 -25.09 -19.14 -0.13
CA ALA A 243 -25.43 -20.01 0.99
C ALA A 243 -25.84 -21.41 0.47
N PRO A 244 -25.53 -22.50 1.20
CA PRO A 244 -25.88 -23.85 0.77
C PRO A 244 -27.35 -23.89 0.38
N LEU A 245 -27.65 -24.22 -0.88
CA LEU A 245 -29.02 -24.44 -1.27
C LEU A 245 -29.37 -25.84 -0.77
N LEU A 246 -30.34 -25.92 0.14
CA LEU A 246 -30.91 -27.20 0.51
C LEU A 246 -31.71 -27.68 -0.70
N GLU A 247 -31.41 -28.84 -1.29
CA GLU A 247 -32.18 -29.38 -2.43
C GLU A 247 -33.69 -29.37 -2.14
N ASP A 248 -34.06 -29.58 -0.87
CA ASP A 248 -35.45 -29.59 -0.40
C ASP A 248 -36.14 -28.20 -0.29
N LEU A 249 -35.44 -27.08 -0.51
CA LEU A 249 -36.14 -25.78 -0.59
C LEU A 249 -37.01 -25.68 -1.85
N LEU A 250 -36.72 -26.51 -2.86
CA LEU A 250 -37.51 -26.66 -4.08
C LEU A 250 -38.72 -27.60 -3.87
N ASP A 251 -38.67 -28.50 -2.89
CA ASP A 251 -39.69 -29.54 -2.63
C ASP A 251 -40.46 -29.39 -1.29
N GLY A 252 -40.22 -28.32 -0.52
CA GLY A 252 -41.10 -27.89 0.57
C GLY A 252 -41.00 -28.65 1.90
N ASN A 253 -39.90 -29.34 2.20
CA ASN A 253 -39.78 -30.16 3.42
C ASN A 253 -38.56 -29.78 4.28
N LEU A 254 -38.75 -29.13 5.44
CA LEU A 254 -37.71 -28.32 6.12
C LEU A 254 -36.93 -28.96 7.30
N LEU A 255 -37.17 -30.21 7.73
CA LEU A 255 -36.58 -30.71 8.99
C LEU A 255 -35.90 -32.10 8.93
N ASN A 256 -34.68 -32.22 8.38
CA ASN A 256 -33.81 -33.36 8.71
C ASN A 256 -32.31 -33.00 8.65
N PRO A 257 -31.53 -33.17 9.74
CA PRO A 257 -30.09 -32.86 9.81
C PRO A 257 -29.18 -33.83 9.04
N SER A 258 -29.71 -34.91 8.47
CA SER A 258 -28.98 -35.92 7.69
C SER A 258 -28.83 -35.59 6.19
N ARG A 259 -29.26 -34.40 5.76
CA ARG A 259 -29.54 -34.13 4.34
C ARG A 259 -28.35 -33.56 3.57
N THR A 260 -28.16 -34.10 2.37
CA THR A 260 -27.17 -33.70 1.38
C THR A 260 -27.49 -32.31 0.84
N ALA A 261 -26.55 -31.36 0.92
CA ALA A 261 -26.73 -30.03 0.36
C ALA A 261 -26.05 -29.91 -1.01
N VAL A 262 -26.56 -28.98 -1.83
CA VAL A 262 -25.88 -28.49 -3.03
C VAL A 262 -25.14 -27.23 -2.65
N VAL A 263 -23.82 -27.27 -2.75
CA VAL A 263 -22.94 -26.15 -2.39
C VAL A 263 -22.36 -25.56 -3.67
N LEU A 264 -22.78 -24.35 -4.01
CA LEU A 264 -22.12 -23.51 -5.01
C LEU A 264 -20.93 -22.83 -4.34
N THR A 265 -19.71 -23.18 -4.73
CA THR A 265 -18.49 -22.67 -4.10
C THR A 265 -17.56 -21.98 -5.10
N GLY A 266 -16.66 -21.11 -4.62
CA GLY A 266 -15.62 -20.52 -5.47
C GLY A 266 -14.50 -21.55 -5.79
N PRO A 267 -13.85 -21.48 -6.97
CA PRO A 267 -12.72 -22.35 -7.31
C PRO A 267 -11.61 -22.34 -6.26
N LEU A 268 -11.31 -21.17 -5.70
CA LEU A 268 -10.31 -21.00 -4.64
C LEU A 268 -10.73 -21.64 -3.31
N GLN A 269 -12.02 -21.55 -2.96
CA GLN A 269 -12.58 -22.16 -1.75
C GLN A 269 -12.55 -23.69 -1.86
N LEU A 270 -12.89 -24.24 -3.03
CA LEU A 270 -12.75 -25.65 -3.35
C LEU A 270 -11.28 -26.10 -3.25
N ALA A 271 -10.34 -25.38 -3.88
CA ALA A 271 -8.92 -25.72 -3.83
C ALA A 271 -8.37 -25.72 -2.39
N ARG A 272 -8.81 -24.76 -1.57
CA ARG A 272 -8.47 -24.66 -0.15
C ARG A 272 -9.02 -25.83 0.66
N ALA A 273 -10.26 -26.26 0.41
CA ALA A 273 -10.84 -27.44 1.04
C ALA A 273 -10.08 -28.72 0.65
N CYS A 274 -9.79 -28.91 -0.64
CA CYS A 274 -8.96 -30.02 -1.15
C CYS A 274 -7.56 -30.02 -0.51
N ALA A 275 -6.94 -28.85 -0.33
CA ALA A 275 -5.66 -28.71 0.35
C ALA A 275 -5.73 -29.12 1.82
N ALA A 276 -6.79 -28.74 2.54
CA ALA A 276 -7.01 -29.19 3.91
C ALA A 276 -7.15 -30.72 3.99
N VAL A 277 -7.86 -31.36 3.06
CA VAL A 277 -7.94 -32.83 3.01
C VAL A 277 -6.57 -33.46 2.74
N ALA A 278 -5.81 -32.90 1.80
CA ALA A 278 -4.48 -33.39 1.45
C ALA A 278 -3.46 -33.24 2.58
N ASN A 279 -3.56 -32.19 3.39
CA ASN A 279 -2.58 -31.87 4.44
C ASN A 279 -2.95 -32.38 5.85
N GLY A 280 -3.99 -33.20 5.98
CA GLY A 280 -4.40 -33.77 7.26
C GLY A 280 -5.34 -32.87 8.09
N GLY A 281 -6.01 -31.91 7.44
CA GLY A 281 -7.14 -31.17 7.98
C GLY A 281 -6.85 -29.72 8.34
N THR A 282 -5.69 -29.17 7.99
CA THR A 282 -5.37 -27.76 8.28
C THR A 282 -5.88 -26.85 7.16
N LEU A 283 -6.79 -25.95 7.51
CA LEU A 283 -7.37 -25.00 6.58
C LEU A 283 -6.56 -23.69 6.62
N PHE A 284 -5.62 -23.52 5.69
CA PHE A 284 -4.88 -22.27 5.54
C PHE A 284 -5.71 -21.20 4.82
N SER A 285 -5.50 -19.93 5.14
CA SER A 285 -5.89 -18.84 4.25
C SER A 285 -4.79 -18.66 3.21
N PRO A 286 -5.08 -18.86 1.91
CA PRO A 286 -4.06 -18.85 0.88
C PRO A 286 -3.28 -17.54 0.82
N ARG A 287 -1.99 -17.58 0.46
CA ARG A 287 -1.21 -16.36 0.19
C ARG A 287 -0.50 -16.43 -1.15
N VAL A 288 -0.73 -15.41 -1.96
CA VAL A 288 0.05 -15.13 -3.17
C VAL A 288 1.37 -14.47 -2.78
N ALA A 289 1.38 -13.55 -1.81
CA ALA A 289 2.59 -12.94 -1.29
C ALA A 289 3.47 -13.95 -0.54
N ARG A 290 4.78 -13.83 -0.78
CA ARG A 290 5.84 -14.54 -0.04
C ARG A 290 6.56 -13.62 0.93
N ALA A 291 6.98 -12.45 0.46
CA ALA A 291 7.73 -11.50 1.27
C ALA A 291 7.66 -10.08 0.70
N LEU A 292 7.75 -9.09 1.59
CA LEU A 292 7.99 -7.70 1.24
C LEU A 292 9.45 -7.36 1.51
N VAL A 293 10.19 -7.00 0.48
CA VAL A 293 11.63 -6.76 0.54
C VAL A 293 11.92 -5.30 0.23
N ARG A 294 12.84 -4.69 0.96
CA ARG A 294 13.23 -3.30 0.70
C ARG A 294 14.14 -3.24 -0.52
N VAL A 295 13.89 -2.27 -1.41
CA VAL A 295 14.79 -1.95 -2.52
C VAL A 295 16.00 -1.19 -1.97
N ASP A 296 16.89 -1.90 -1.27
CA ASP A 296 18.25 -1.43 -1.08
C ASP A 296 19.02 -1.80 -2.34
N GLY A 297 19.73 -0.84 -2.94
CA GLY A 297 20.41 -0.96 -4.24
C GLY A 297 21.53 -2.01 -4.36
N ARG A 298 21.39 -3.20 -3.76
CA ARG A 298 22.12 -4.40 -4.18
C ARG A 298 21.26 -5.17 -5.19
N ALA A 299 21.14 -4.61 -6.39
CA ALA A 299 20.96 -5.44 -7.58
C ALA A 299 22.21 -6.33 -7.67
N GLY A 300 22.12 -7.56 -7.16
CA GLY A 300 23.27 -8.47 -7.04
C GLY A 300 23.25 -9.38 -5.81
N GLY A 301 22.21 -9.34 -4.97
CA GLY A 301 22.02 -10.38 -3.97
C GLY A 301 21.68 -11.71 -4.65
N GLU A 302 22.48 -12.74 -4.36
CA GLU A 302 22.20 -14.15 -4.70
C GLU A 302 20.69 -14.46 -4.54
N PRO A 303 20.04 -15.10 -5.53
CA PRO A 303 18.62 -15.47 -5.43
C PRO A 303 18.40 -16.36 -4.21
N GLY A 304 17.92 -15.77 -3.11
CA GLY A 304 17.72 -16.47 -1.83
C GLY A 304 17.95 -15.62 -0.58
N ALA A 305 18.77 -14.57 -0.64
CA ALA A 305 19.08 -13.71 0.51
C ALA A 305 18.17 -12.46 0.58
N TRP A 306 16.86 -12.68 0.67
CA TRP A 306 15.88 -11.60 0.77
C TRP A 306 15.74 -11.14 2.23
N THR A 307 16.32 -10.00 2.60
CA THR A 307 16.08 -9.37 3.91
C THR A 307 14.77 -8.58 3.87
N GLY A 308 13.67 -9.21 4.27
CA GLY A 308 12.33 -8.61 4.19
C GLY A 308 11.33 -9.23 5.16
N ARG A 309 10.15 -8.61 5.27
CA ARG A 309 9.05 -9.14 6.08
C ARG A 309 8.42 -10.32 5.33
N VAL A 310 8.56 -11.53 5.87
CA VAL A 310 7.93 -12.74 5.33
C VAL A 310 6.42 -12.69 5.54
N VAL A 311 5.65 -13.05 4.52
CA VAL A 311 4.20 -13.22 4.59
C VAL A 311 3.90 -14.71 4.72
N THR A 312 3.43 -15.12 5.90
CA THR A 312 3.07 -16.51 6.18
C THR A 312 1.56 -16.73 6.05
N PRO A 313 1.10 -17.74 5.31
CA PRO A 313 -0.31 -18.13 5.30
C PRO A 313 -0.83 -18.45 6.70
N PRO A 314 -1.86 -17.75 7.21
CA PRO A 314 -2.39 -18.04 8.53
C PRO A 314 -3.27 -19.29 8.50
N VAL A 315 -3.31 -20.00 9.62
CA VAL A 315 -4.26 -21.12 9.82
C VAL A 315 -5.61 -20.52 10.18
N ALA A 316 -6.60 -20.73 9.34
CA ALA A 316 -7.96 -20.26 9.53
C ALA A 316 -8.87 -21.28 10.23
N GLY A 317 -8.50 -22.56 10.21
CA GLY A 317 -9.26 -23.61 10.87
C GLY A 317 -8.57 -24.97 10.84
N ARG A 318 -9.14 -25.93 11.56
CA ARG A 318 -8.75 -27.34 11.51
C ARG A 318 -9.98 -28.23 11.45
N ILE A 319 -9.94 -29.20 10.55
CA ILE A 319 -10.95 -30.23 10.38
C ILE A 319 -10.47 -31.46 11.18
N PRO A 320 -11.31 -32.03 12.07
CA PRO A 320 -10.96 -33.23 12.81
C PRO A 320 -10.57 -34.39 11.89
N ALA A 321 -9.48 -35.09 12.22
CA ALA A 321 -9.00 -36.22 11.43
C ALA A 321 -10.07 -37.31 11.23
N ALA A 322 -10.93 -37.51 12.23
CA ALA A 322 -12.05 -38.46 12.18
C ALA A 322 -13.06 -38.13 11.07
N THR A 323 -13.20 -36.87 10.66
CA THR A 323 -14.17 -36.42 9.65
C THR A 323 -13.54 -36.30 8.25
N LEU A 324 -12.21 -36.36 8.12
CA LEU A 324 -11.52 -36.17 6.84
C LEU A 324 -11.87 -37.22 5.78
N HIS A 325 -12.14 -38.46 6.19
CA HIS A 325 -12.55 -39.50 5.25
C HIS A 325 -13.91 -39.19 4.61
N LEU A 326 -14.90 -38.74 5.41
CA LEU A 326 -16.20 -38.32 4.91
C LEU A 326 -16.09 -37.16 3.91
N VAL A 327 -15.20 -36.20 4.21
CA VAL A 327 -14.93 -35.07 3.31
C VAL A 327 -14.27 -35.54 2.03
N ARG A 328 -13.24 -36.40 2.12
CA ARG A 328 -12.59 -36.97 0.93
C ARG A 328 -13.61 -37.70 0.07
N ASP A 329 -14.43 -38.55 0.66
CA ASP A 329 -15.43 -39.34 -0.07
C ASP A 329 -16.46 -38.43 -0.75
N ALA A 330 -16.82 -37.30 -0.14
CA ALA A 330 -17.70 -36.32 -0.79
C ALA A 330 -17.03 -35.57 -1.96
N LEU A 331 -15.73 -35.30 -1.87
CA LEU A 331 -14.96 -34.65 -2.93
C LEU A 331 -14.50 -35.60 -4.05
N THR A 332 -14.55 -36.93 -3.82
CA THR A 332 -14.02 -37.96 -4.73
C THR A 332 -15.02 -39.07 -5.10
N GLY A 333 -16.23 -39.04 -4.54
CA GLY A 333 -17.28 -40.05 -4.71
C GLY A 333 -17.88 -40.10 -6.12
N PRO A 334 -18.83 -41.00 -6.41
CA PRO A 334 -19.39 -41.19 -7.75
C PRO A 334 -20.11 -39.97 -8.35
N SER A 335 -20.51 -38.99 -7.53
CA SER A 335 -20.97 -37.66 -7.98
C SER A 335 -19.83 -36.74 -8.45
N ALA A 336 -18.58 -37.10 -8.14
CA ALA A 336 -17.32 -36.52 -8.57
C ALA A 336 -16.55 -37.57 -9.39
N GLY A 337 -17.16 -38.06 -10.47
CA GLY A 337 -16.79 -39.18 -11.35
C GLY A 337 -15.31 -39.61 -11.47
N ARG A 338 -15.14 -40.94 -11.54
CA ARG A 338 -13.90 -41.71 -11.51
C ARG A 338 -12.93 -41.41 -12.68
N GLY A 339 -11.78 -40.80 -12.39
CA GLY A 339 -10.60 -40.81 -13.27
C GLY A 339 -9.68 -42.02 -13.04
N THR A 340 -9.33 -42.76 -14.10
CA THR A 340 -8.39 -43.89 -14.04
C THR A 340 -6.94 -43.39 -13.89
N GLY A 341 -6.27 -43.80 -12.81
CA GLY A 341 -4.83 -43.66 -12.64
C GLY A 341 -4.36 -43.00 -11.34
N GLY A 342 -4.65 -43.58 -10.17
CA GLY A 342 -3.91 -43.37 -8.90
C GLY A 342 -3.90 -41.97 -8.26
N ALA A 343 -4.30 -40.91 -8.97
CA ALA A 343 -4.71 -39.63 -8.42
C ALA A 343 -6.24 -39.63 -8.35
N GLU A 344 -6.80 -39.24 -7.20
CA GLU A 344 -8.24 -39.11 -6.98
C GLU A 344 -8.74 -37.92 -7.82
N THR A 345 -9.02 -38.16 -9.11
CA THR A 345 -9.56 -37.14 -10.02
C THR A 345 -11.05 -37.35 -10.15
N GLY A 346 -11.82 -36.38 -9.66
CA GLY A 346 -13.27 -36.35 -9.80
C GLY A 346 -13.72 -35.40 -10.91
N VAL A 347 -14.70 -35.81 -11.72
CA VAL A 347 -15.39 -34.99 -12.74
C VAL A 347 -16.89 -35.32 -12.75
N ILE A 348 -17.79 -34.32 -12.87
CA ILE A 348 -19.04 -34.28 -13.69
C ILE A 348 -20.12 -33.34 -13.07
N THR A 349 -20.40 -32.21 -13.74
CA THR A 349 -21.66 -31.56 -14.21
C THR A 349 -21.45 -30.04 -14.26
N GLU A 350 -21.83 -29.41 -15.37
CA GLU A 350 -21.57 -28.01 -15.76
C GLU A 350 -21.49 -27.00 -14.59
N PRO A 351 -20.41 -26.20 -14.49
CA PRO A 351 -19.21 -26.21 -15.33
C PRO A 351 -18.36 -27.47 -15.11
N ASP A 352 -17.69 -27.96 -16.15
CA ASP A 352 -16.76 -29.08 -16.03
C ASP A 352 -15.58 -28.71 -15.12
N TRP A 353 -15.46 -29.38 -13.99
CA TRP A 353 -14.39 -29.11 -13.04
C TRP A 353 -13.68 -30.37 -12.62
N SER A 354 -12.38 -30.22 -12.33
CA SER A 354 -11.53 -31.29 -11.84
C SER A 354 -10.62 -30.80 -10.73
N ALA A 355 -10.42 -31.64 -9.72
CA ALA A 355 -9.45 -31.43 -8.66
C ALA A 355 -8.48 -32.61 -8.61
N SER A 356 -7.18 -32.31 -8.48
CA SER A 356 -6.10 -33.26 -8.24
C SER A 356 -5.47 -32.92 -6.90
N PHE A 357 -5.67 -33.79 -5.90
CA PHE A 357 -5.16 -33.64 -4.55
C PHE A 357 -4.97 -35.01 -3.89
N GLY A 358 -4.20 -35.05 -2.79
CA GLY A 358 -3.94 -36.30 -2.08
C GLY A 358 -2.80 -36.16 -1.08
N PRO A 359 -2.64 -37.11 -0.14
CA PRO A 359 -1.67 -36.98 0.95
C PRO A 359 -0.22 -37.15 0.46
N LYS A 360 -0.03 -37.77 -0.71
CA LYS A 360 1.27 -37.89 -1.38
C LYS A 360 1.54 -36.75 -2.36
N LEU A 361 0.56 -35.91 -2.65
CA LEU A 361 0.70 -34.80 -3.58
C LEU A 361 1.07 -33.53 -2.81
N ARG A 362 2.18 -32.92 -3.19
CA ARG A 362 2.62 -31.64 -2.63
C ARG A 362 1.69 -30.48 -3.02
N PHE A 363 1.16 -30.54 -4.24
CA PHE A 363 0.32 -29.51 -4.81
C PHE A 363 -1.10 -30.00 -4.99
N VAL A 364 -2.06 -29.11 -4.72
CA VAL A 364 -3.46 -29.26 -5.11
C VAL A 364 -3.68 -28.43 -6.36
N VAL A 365 -4.28 -29.04 -7.37
CA VAL A 365 -4.65 -28.38 -8.63
C VAL A 365 -6.15 -28.47 -8.79
N VAL A 366 -6.81 -27.33 -8.97
CA VAL A 366 -8.23 -27.25 -9.32
C VAL A 366 -8.36 -26.52 -10.65
N VAL A 367 -9.12 -27.11 -11.57
CA VAL A 367 -9.45 -26.55 -12.87
C VAL A 367 -10.96 -26.51 -12.99
N VAL A 368 -11.52 -25.36 -13.34
CA VAL A 368 -12.94 -25.16 -13.60
C VAL A 368 -13.06 -24.53 -14.97
N ILE A 369 -13.77 -25.17 -15.89
CA ILE A 369 -13.99 -24.71 -17.26
C ILE A 369 -15.44 -25.02 -17.64
N SER A 370 -16.00 -24.27 -18.58
CA SER A 370 -17.32 -24.57 -19.12
C SER A 370 -17.24 -25.74 -20.12
N HIS A 371 -16.16 -25.83 -20.89
CA HIS A 371 -15.99 -26.87 -21.93
C HIS A 371 -14.54 -27.36 -21.99
N GLY A 372 -14.35 -28.66 -22.21
CA GLY A 372 -13.03 -29.24 -22.47
C GLY A 372 -12.74 -30.48 -21.63
N ASP A 373 -11.45 -30.73 -21.39
CA ASP A 373 -10.97 -31.80 -20.51
C ASP A 373 -10.27 -31.18 -19.28
N ALA A 374 -11.07 -30.85 -18.27
CA ALA A 374 -10.56 -30.29 -17.01
C ALA A 374 -9.58 -31.24 -16.31
N GLY A 375 -9.79 -32.55 -16.43
CA GLY A 375 -8.94 -33.58 -15.82
C GLY A 375 -7.56 -33.69 -16.49
N GLY A 376 -7.52 -33.66 -17.82
CA GLY A 376 -6.28 -33.61 -18.60
C GLY A 376 -5.45 -32.37 -18.27
N ALA A 377 -6.11 -31.20 -18.23
CA ALA A 377 -5.52 -29.93 -17.81
C ALA A 377 -4.93 -30.01 -16.38
N ALA A 378 -5.68 -30.56 -15.42
CA ALA A 378 -5.23 -30.70 -14.05
C ALA A 378 -3.97 -31.60 -13.95
N ARG A 379 -3.91 -32.69 -14.73
CA ARG A 379 -2.73 -33.59 -14.78
C ARG A 379 -1.50 -32.90 -15.38
N GLU A 380 -1.69 -32.12 -16.45
CA GLU A 380 -0.61 -31.35 -17.08
C GLU A 380 0.00 -30.35 -16.09
N LEU A 381 -0.86 -29.60 -15.39
CA LEU A 381 -0.46 -28.64 -14.36
C LEU A 381 0.18 -29.29 -13.14
N GLN A 382 -0.35 -30.43 -12.68
CA GLN A 382 0.22 -31.20 -11.57
C GLN A 382 1.67 -31.61 -11.89
N LYS A 383 1.92 -32.10 -13.11
CA LYS A 383 3.25 -32.47 -13.57
C LYS A 383 4.19 -31.27 -13.63
N ALA A 384 3.71 -30.13 -14.12
CA ALA A 384 4.50 -28.91 -14.17
C ALA A 384 4.86 -28.37 -12.78
N ALA A 385 3.91 -28.35 -11.84
CA ALA A 385 4.14 -27.90 -10.47
C ALA A 385 5.10 -28.82 -9.72
N ALA A 386 5.01 -30.14 -9.94
CA ALA A 386 5.91 -31.11 -9.32
C ALA A 386 7.34 -31.09 -9.87
N ALA A 387 7.53 -30.60 -11.11
CA ALA A 387 8.87 -30.51 -11.71
C ALA A 387 9.72 -29.46 -10.98
N PRO A 388 10.99 -29.76 -10.67
CA PRO A 388 11.88 -28.80 -10.03
C PRO A 388 12.02 -27.55 -10.91
N ALA A 389 11.99 -26.37 -10.27
CA ALA A 389 12.35 -25.14 -10.96
C ALA A 389 13.78 -25.33 -11.51
N ARG A 390 13.94 -25.21 -12.83
CA ARG A 390 15.28 -25.19 -13.44
C ARG A 390 15.99 -23.98 -12.86
N THR A 391 16.87 -24.21 -11.90
CA THR A 391 17.82 -23.20 -11.45
C THR A 391 18.62 -22.84 -12.69
N THR A 392 18.43 -21.63 -13.21
CA THR A 392 19.37 -21.08 -14.18
C THR A 392 20.67 -20.82 -13.41
N ALA A 393 21.48 -21.87 -13.27
CA ALA A 393 22.91 -21.69 -13.15
C ALA A 393 23.34 -21.02 -14.46
N GLY A 394 23.64 -19.73 -14.39
CA GLY A 394 24.11 -18.96 -15.55
C GLY A 394 25.50 -19.42 -15.99
N PRO A 395 25.91 -19.05 -17.20
CA PRO A 395 27.22 -18.46 -17.45
C PRO A 395 27.20 -16.95 -17.22
#